data_AF-A0A972MR70-F1
#
_entry.id   AF-A0A972MR70-F1
#
_cell.length_a   1.000
_cell.length_b   1.000
_cell.length_c   1.000
_cell.angle_alpha   90.00
_cell.angle_beta   90.00
_cell.angle_gamma   90.00
#
_symmetry.space_group_name_H-M   'P 1'
#
loop_
_entity.id
_entity.type
_entity.pdbx_description
1 polymer ?
#
loop_
_entity_poly.entity_id
_entity_poly.type
_entity_poly.pdbx_seq_one_letter_code
_entity_poly.pdbx_strand_id
1 'polypeptide(L)'
;MEKELLVKLDQNFQDYRQKLLQAMKEYSYRFKRYDVDYTVALYALSTPVDISFVENKIRKSDKAVLLDDGLIAILFDFVDAEGGLKASENILTELEPKMFGKKIFVSIVNSKDAQTKEEHIRKLFDLLRYEIKNDMTDIPLTI
;
A
#
# COMPACT_ATOMS: atom_id res chain seq x y z
N MET A 1 -2.82 -13.79 -14.98
CA MET A 1 -2.95 -13.04 -13.72
C MET A 1 -1.73 -12.16 -13.43
N GLU A 2 -0.57 -12.69 -13.05
CA GLU A 2 0.60 -11.89 -12.60
C GLU A 2 1.11 -10.97 -13.71
N LYS A 3 1.23 -11.49 -14.94
CA LYS A 3 1.62 -10.69 -16.12
C LYS A 3 0.62 -9.58 -16.45
N GLU A 4 -0.67 -9.84 -16.30
CA GLU A 4 -1.73 -8.84 -16.56
C GLU A 4 -1.71 -7.75 -15.49
N LEU A 5 -1.48 -8.13 -14.22
CA LEU A 5 -1.32 -7.19 -13.11
C LEU A 5 -0.12 -6.27 -13.32
N LEU A 6 1.04 -6.81 -13.73
CA LEU A 6 2.23 -6.01 -14.05
C LEU A 6 1.98 -5.03 -15.20
N VAL A 7 1.36 -5.49 -16.30
CA VAL A 7 1.00 -4.62 -17.43
C VAL A 7 0.05 -3.51 -16.98
N LYS A 8 -0.95 -3.85 -16.17
CA LYS A 8 -1.90 -2.90 -15.63
C LYS A 8 -1.25 -1.86 -14.72
N LEU A 9 -0.30 -2.28 -13.87
CA LEU A 9 0.48 -1.38 -13.01
C LEU A 9 1.27 -0.38 -13.85
N ASP A 10 1.90 -0.83 -14.93
CA ASP A 10 2.73 0.03 -15.79
C ASP A 10 1.88 1.01 -16.62
N GLN A 11 0.77 0.55 -17.19
CA GLN A 11 -0.14 1.37 -18.00
C GLN A 11 -0.79 2.51 -17.19
N ASN A 12 -1.12 2.25 -15.92
CA ASN A 12 -1.88 3.16 -15.08
C ASN A 12 -1.02 3.87 -14.02
N PHE A 13 0.29 3.63 -13.99
CA PHE A 13 1.18 4.14 -12.96
C PHE A 13 1.06 5.67 -12.75
N GLN A 14 0.90 6.44 -13.82
CA GLN A 14 0.78 7.90 -13.71
C GLN A 14 -0.51 8.32 -12.99
N ASP A 15 -1.63 7.66 -13.26
CA ASP A 15 -2.89 7.94 -12.55
C ASP A 15 -2.79 7.57 -11.07
N TYR A 16 -2.27 6.36 -10.78
CA TYR A 16 -2.06 5.91 -9.40
C TYR A 16 -1.12 6.84 -8.63
N ARG A 17 -0.04 7.28 -9.28
CA ARG A 17 0.92 8.23 -8.71
C ARG A 17 0.21 9.54 -8.33
N GLN A 18 -0.64 10.09 -9.18
CA GLN A 18 -1.35 11.34 -8.86
C GLN A 18 -2.31 11.16 -7.68
N LYS A 19 -3.08 10.07 -7.65
CA LYS A 19 -3.97 9.73 -6.52
C LYS A 19 -3.20 9.65 -5.21
N LEU A 20 -2.05 8.97 -5.21
CA LEU A 20 -1.20 8.84 -4.02
C LEU A 20 -0.55 10.16 -3.62
N LEU A 21 0.00 10.94 -4.56
CA LEU A 21 0.60 12.24 -4.25
C LEU A 21 -0.37 13.19 -3.55
N GLN A 22 -1.64 13.14 -3.97
CA GLN A 22 -2.73 13.89 -3.36
C GLN A 22 -3.09 13.33 -1.97
N ALA A 23 -3.23 12.01 -1.84
CA ALA A 23 -3.56 11.37 -0.57
C ALA A 23 -2.48 11.56 0.51
N MET A 24 -1.20 11.52 0.12
CA MET A 24 -0.05 11.64 1.02
C MET A 24 0.22 13.08 1.47
N LYS A 25 -0.48 14.09 0.94
CA LYS A 25 -0.14 15.51 1.16
C LYS A 25 -0.06 15.88 2.64
N GLU A 26 -1.04 15.45 3.45
CA GLU A 26 -1.10 15.77 4.88
C GLU A 26 -0.10 14.96 5.71
N TYR A 27 0.07 13.68 5.37
CA TYR A 27 1.02 12.76 6.02
C TYR A 27 2.46 13.26 5.85
N SER A 28 2.85 13.57 4.61
CA SER A 28 4.18 14.10 4.33
C SER A 28 4.40 15.50 4.91
N TYR A 29 3.34 16.31 5.06
CA TYR A 29 3.44 17.57 5.78
C TYR A 29 3.73 17.35 7.26
N ARG A 30 3.02 16.42 7.92
CA ARG A 30 3.24 16.08 9.33
C ARG A 30 4.64 15.51 9.56
N PHE A 31 5.10 14.60 8.70
CA PHE A 31 6.47 14.08 8.74
C PHE A 31 7.50 15.21 8.68
N LYS A 32 7.42 16.08 7.66
CA LYS A 32 8.38 17.18 7.49
C LYS A 32 8.33 18.23 8.60
N ARG A 33 7.16 18.47 9.19
CA ARG A 33 6.97 19.56 10.15
C ARG A 33 7.17 19.12 11.60
N TYR A 34 6.81 17.88 11.92
CA TYR A 34 6.71 17.38 13.28
C TYR A 34 7.51 16.08 13.50
N ASP A 35 8.22 15.58 12.49
CA ASP A 35 8.95 14.30 12.53
C ASP A 35 8.03 13.12 12.92
N VAL A 36 6.78 13.19 12.44
CA VAL A 36 5.77 12.15 12.66
C VAL A 36 5.81 11.18 11.48
N ASP A 37 6.21 9.94 11.78
CA ASP A 37 6.27 8.89 10.77
C ASP A 37 4.88 8.48 10.27
N TYR A 38 4.86 8.07 9.01
CA TYR A 38 3.73 7.38 8.41
C TYR A 38 4.25 6.25 7.53
N THR A 39 3.43 5.23 7.36
CA THR A 39 3.75 4.08 6.51
C THR A 39 2.67 3.94 5.45
N VAL A 40 3.06 3.59 4.23
CA VAL A 40 2.11 3.35 3.15
C VAL A 40 2.25 1.89 2.74
N ALA A 41 1.12 1.21 2.58
CA ALA A 41 1.06 -0.15 2.03
C ALA A 41 0.24 -0.16 0.72
N LEU A 42 0.68 -0.94 -0.25
CA LEU A 42 -0.10 -1.28 -1.45
C LEU A 42 -0.54 -2.73 -1.37
N TYR A 43 -1.81 -2.98 -1.70
CA TYR A 43 -2.39 -4.31 -1.80
C TYR A 43 -2.85 -4.50 -3.23
N ALA A 44 -2.24 -5.44 -3.93
CA ALA A 44 -2.70 -5.88 -5.23
C ALA A 44 -3.42 -7.22 -5.10
N LEU A 45 -4.69 -7.24 -5.50
CA LEU A 45 -5.60 -8.36 -5.36
C LEU A 45 -6.09 -8.78 -6.75
N SER A 46 -6.28 -10.08 -6.93
CA SER A 46 -6.79 -10.61 -8.21
C SER A 46 -8.28 -10.34 -8.43
N THR A 47 -9.00 -9.88 -7.40
CA THR A 47 -10.41 -9.51 -7.52
C THR A 47 -10.74 -8.18 -6.89
N PRO A 48 -11.83 -7.54 -7.36
CA PRO A 48 -12.31 -6.30 -6.79
C PRO A 48 -12.47 -6.37 -5.27
N VAL A 49 -12.03 -5.33 -4.59
CA VAL A 49 -12.13 -5.21 -3.13
C VAL A 49 -13.03 -4.04 -2.76
N ASP A 50 -13.97 -4.28 -1.86
CA ASP A 50 -14.82 -3.24 -1.32
C ASP A 50 -13.99 -2.34 -0.39
N ILE A 51 -13.68 -1.12 -0.83
CA ILE A 51 -12.92 -0.17 -0.02
C ILE A 51 -13.63 0.15 1.29
N SER A 52 -14.97 0.14 1.32
CA SER A 52 -15.76 0.39 2.53
C SER A 52 -15.48 -0.65 3.61
N PHE A 53 -15.19 -1.89 3.21
CA PHE A 53 -14.77 -2.92 4.16
C PHE A 53 -13.41 -2.58 4.79
N VAL A 54 -12.44 -2.13 3.99
CA VAL A 54 -11.11 -1.75 4.45
C VAL A 54 -11.18 -0.50 5.35
N GLU A 55 -11.97 0.49 4.97
CA GLU A 55 -12.19 1.73 5.75
C GLU A 55 -12.76 1.44 7.15
N ASN A 56 -13.59 0.40 7.30
CA ASN A 56 -14.13 -0.03 8.59
C ASN A 56 -13.12 -0.80 9.46
N LYS A 57 -11.94 -1.12 8.94
CA LYS A 57 -10.91 -1.92 9.62
C LYS A 57 -9.65 -1.12 9.97
N ILE A 58 -9.51 0.08 9.42
CA ILE A 58 -8.39 1.00 9.69
C ILE A 58 -8.76 2.04 10.76
N ARG A 59 -7.76 2.72 11.32
CA ARG A 59 -8.00 3.79 12.28
C ARG A 59 -8.54 5.03 11.56
N LYS A 60 -9.19 5.93 12.31
CA LYS A 60 -9.68 7.21 11.77
C LYS A 60 -8.57 8.11 11.22
N SER A 61 -7.34 7.99 11.72
CA SER A 61 -6.16 8.70 11.23
C SER A 61 -5.60 8.12 9.94
N ASP A 62 -5.88 6.84 9.69
CA ASP A 62 -5.41 6.13 8.51
C ASP A 62 -6.34 6.43 7.33
N LYS A 63 -5.88 6.16 6.12
CA LYS A 63 -6.65 6.40 4.92
C LYS A 63 -6.47 5.29 3.91
N ALA A 64 -7.58 4.68 3.50
CA ALA A 64 -7.63 3.83 2.32
C ALA A 64 -7.80 4.68 1.06
N VAL A 65 -7.16 4.28 -0.02
CA VAL A 65 -7.25 4.90 -1.34
C VAL A 65 -7.43 3.80 -2.37
N LEU A 66 -8.59 3.77 -3.02
CA LEU A 66 -8.82 2.87 -4.15
C LEU A 66 -8.08 3.43 -5.36
N LEU A 67 -7.05 2.72 -5.80
CA LEU A 67 -6.29 3.10 -7.01
C LEU A 67 -6.96 2.52 -8.25
N ASP A 68 -7.42 1.28 -8.14
CA ASP A 68 -8.18 0.52 -9.14
C ASP A 68 -8.93 -0.63 -8.43
N ASP A 69 -9.83 -1.34 -9.13
CA ASP A 69 -10.69 -2.39 -8.57
C ASP A 69 -9.89 -3.44 -7.77
N GLY A 70 -8.69 -3.81 -8.22
CA GLY A 70 -7.81 -4.76 -7.53
C GLY A 70 -6.57 -4.14 -6.90
N LEU A 71 -6.54 -2.83 -6.68
CA LEU A 71 -5.36 -2.14 -6.13
C LEU A 71 -5.79 -1.09 -5.11
N ILE A 72 -5.49 -1.33 -3.84
CA ILE A 72 -5.72 -0.39 -2.75
C ILE A 72 -4.38 0.07 -2.19
N ALA A 73 -4.30 1.34 -1.83
CA ALA A 73 -3.28 1.84 -0.92
C ALA A 73 -3.87 2.15 0.45
N ILE A 74 -3.11 1.89 1.51
CA ILE A 74 -3.45 2.32 2.87
C ILE A 74 -2.31 3.17 3.40
N LEU A 75 -2.64 4.37 3.85
CA LEU A 75 -1.72 5.28 4.54
C LEU A 75 -1.98 5.17 6.04
N PHE A 76 -1.04 4.58 6.76
CA PHE A 76 -1.06 4.47 8.21
C PHE A 76 -0.36 5.69 8.82
N ASP A 77 -1.08 6.48 9.60
CA ASP A 77 -0.56 7.69 10.25
C ASP A 77 0.05 7.35 11.61
N PHE A 78 1.03 8.13 12.07
CA PHE A 78 1.63 7.98 13.41
C PHE A 78 2.19 6.57 13.66
N VAL A 79 2.79 5.95 12.65
CA VAL A 79 3.43 4.64 12.77
C VAL A 79 4.78 4.63 12.08
N ASP A 80 5.72 3.94 12.69
CA ASP A 80 7.01 3.60 12.11
C ASP A 80 6.87 2.37 11.17
N ALA A 81 8.01 1.83 10.74
CA ALA A 81 8.04 0.66 9.85
C ALA A 81 7.39 -0.58 10.51
N GLU A 82 7.72 -0.88 11.77
CA GLU A 82 7.18 -2.04 12.49
C GLU A 82 5.68 -1.89 12.77
N GLY A 83 5.24 -0.70 13.21
CA GLY A 83 3.84 -0.40 13.43
C GLY A 83 3.02 -0.48 12.13
N GLY A 84 3.59 0.01 11.02
CA GLY A 84 2.99 -0.11 9.70
C GLY A 84 2.88 -1.55 9.22
N LEU A 85 3.92 -2.36 9.42
CA LEU A 85 3.91 -3.79 9.10
C LEU A 85 2.80 -4.53 9.86
N LYS A 86 2.75 -4.37 11.18
CA LYS A 86 1.69 -4.99 12.01
C LYS A 86 0.30 -4.53 11.61
N ALA A 87 0.13 -3.24 11.31
CA ALA A 87 -1.16 -2.73 10.83
C ALA A 87 -1.53 -3.37 9.49
N SER A 88 -0.56 -3.57 8.61
CA SER A 88 -0.75 -4.22 7.32
C SER A 88 -1.09 -5.71 7.44
N GLU A 89 -0.42 -6.45 8.33
CA GLU A 89 -0.71 -7.86 8.64
C GLU A 89 -2.14 -8.04 9.20
N ASN A 90 -2.59 -7.12 10.06
CA ASN A 90 -3.96 -7.14 10.58
C ASN A 90 -4.99 -6.97 9.46
N ILE A 91 -4.75 -6.07 8.51
CA ILE A 91 -5.63 -5.90 7.34
C ILE A 91 -5.58 -7.12 6.43
N LEU A 92 -4.40 -7.70 6.23
CA LEU A 92 -4.24 -8.92 5.42
C LEU A 92 -5.05 -10.08 6.02
N THR A 93 -4.96 -10.29 7.33
CA THR A 93 -5.74 -11.30 8.08
C THR A 93 -7.26 -11.14 7.90
N GLU A 94 -7.73 -9.90 7.73
CA GLU A 94 -9.14 -9.59 7.50
C GLU A 94 -9.56 -9.76 6.03
N LEU A 95 -8.63 -9.61 5.08
CA LEU A 95 -8.86 -9.75 3.65
C LEU A 95 -8.77 -11.21 3.17
N GLU A 96 -7.83 -11.99 3.71
CA GLU A 96 -7.55 -13.37 3.30
C GLU A 96 -8.80 -14.27 3.26
N PRO A 97 -9.65 -14.32 4.31
CA PRO A 97 -10.85 -15.17 4.29
C PRO A 97 -11.84 -14.79 3.17
N LYS A 98 -11.84 -13.54 2.73
CA LYS A 98 -12.69 -13.04 1.64
C LYS A 98 -12.11 -13.35 0.25
N MET A 99 -10.81 -13.61 0.20
CA MET A 99 -10.06 -13.86 -1.02
C MET A 99 -9.77 -15.35 -1.21
N PHE A 100 -10.64 -16.26 -0.73
CA PHE A 100 -10.44 -17.71 -0.73
C PHE A 100 -9.72 -18.24 -2.01
N GLY A 101 -8.49 -18.74 -1.83
CA GLY A 101 -7.66 -19.31 -2.89
C GLY A 101 -7.03 -18.30 -3.87
N LYS A 102 -7.12 -17.00 -3.61
CA LYS A 102 -6.55 -15.93 -4.42
C LYS A 102 -5.32 -15.33 -3.76
N LYS A 103 -4.37 -14.91 -4.60
CA LYS A 103 -3.15 -14.24 -4.16
C LYS A 103 -3.42 -12.78 -3.82
N ILE A 104 -2.77 -12.32 -2.77
CA ILE A 104 -2.66 -10.91 -2.38
C ILE A 104 -1.17 -10.61 -2.37
N PHE A 105 -0.77 -9.58 -3.10
CA PHE A 105 0.61 -9.08 -3.08
C PHE A 105 0.63 -7.77 -2.31
N VAL A 106 1.57 -7.63 -1.39
CA VAL A 106 1.63 -6.46 -0.50
C VAL A 106 3.03 -5.86 -0.56
N SER A 107 3.10 -4.55 -0.75
CA SER A 107 4.34 -3.80 -0.53
C SER A 107 4.13 -2.72 0.51
N ILE A 108 5.18 -2.41 1.26
CA ILE A 108 5.14 -1.45 2.37
C ILE A 108 6.40 -0.59 2.36
N VAL A 109 6.26 0.70 2.63
CA VAL A 109 7.38 1.65 2.73
C VAL A 109 7.09 2.67 3.81
N ASN A 110 8.02 2.89 4.74
CA ASN A 110 7.92 3.94 5.75
C ASN A 110 8.41 5.30 5.19
N SER A 111 7.90 6.39 5.76
CA SER A 111 8.30 7.75 5.40
C SER A 111 9.80 8.03 5.54
N LYS A 112 10.51 7.34 6.45
CA LYS A 112 11.96 7.47 6.63
C LYS A 112 12.77 6.79 5.54
N ASP A 113 12.18 5.85 4.81
CA ASP A 113 12.85 5.12 3.75
C ASP A 113 12.82 5.89 2.42
N ALA A 114 12.30 7.12 2.38
CA ALA A 114 12.25 7.94 1.18
C ALA A 114 12.45 9.43 1.48
N GLN A 115 13.20 10.13 0.64
CA GLN A 115 13.44 11.57 0.80
C GLN A 115 12.28 12.42 0.29
N THR A 116 11.52 11.89 -0.68
CA THR A 116 10.43 12.59 -1.36
C THR A 116 9.20 11.70 -1.48
N LYS A 117 8.02 12.30 -1.67
CA LYS A 117 6.78 11.55 -1.91
C LYS A 117 6.89 10.72 -3.18
N GLU A 118 7.55 11.27 -4.19
CA GLU A 118 7.80 10.65 -5.47
C GLU A 118 8.69 9.41 -5.34
N GLU A 119 9.75 9.50 -4.54
CA GLU A 119 10.60 8.35 -4.24
C GLU A 119 9.84 7.29 -3.44
N HIS A 120 9.03 7.70 -2.46
CA HIS A 120 8.19 6.80 -1.65
C HIS A 120 7.24 6.00 -2.54
N ILE A 121 6.50 6.67 -3.43
CA ILE A 121 5.61 6.03 -4.40
C ILE A 121 6.40 5.10 -5.33
N ARG A 122 7.54 5.54 -5.85
CA ARG A 122 8.36 4.70 -6.72
C ARG A 122 8.80 3.41 -6.00
N LYS A 123 9.31 3.51 -4.77
CA LYS A 123 9.71 2.36 -3.95
C LYS A 123 8.55 1.40 -3.70
N LEU A 124 7.37 1.91 -3.37
CA LEU A 124 6.17 1.10 -3.17
C LEU A 124 5.84 0.24 -4.40
N PHE A 125 5.83 0.86 -5.58
CA PHE A 125 5.50 0.14 -6.81
C PHE A 125 6.65 -0.77 -7.28
N ASP A 126 7.91 -0.39 -7.07
CA ASP A 126 9.07 -1.24 -7.40
C ASP A 126 9.06 -2.50 -6.54
N LEU A 127 8.80 -2.38 -5.23
CA LEU A 127 8.60 -3.51 -4.33
C LEU A 127 7.40 -4.37 -4.75
N LEU A 128 6.24 -3.75 -5.01
CA LEU A 128 5.05 -4.51 -5.42
C LEU A 128 5.29 -5.30 -6.71
N ARG A 129 5.99 -4.72 -7.70
CA ARG A 129 6.38 -5.43 -8.91
C ARG A 129 7.34 -6.57 -8.61
N TYR A 130 8.25 -6.40 -7.65
CA TYR A 130 9.14 -7.47 -7.20
C TYR A 130 8.36 -8.62 -6.57
N GLU A 131 7.42 -8.34 -5.66
CA GLU A 131 6.56 -9.35 -5.04
C GLU A 131 5.78 -10.16 -6.10
N ILE A 132 5.13 -9.46 -7.05
CA ILE A 132 4.36 -10.09 -8.12
C ILE A 132 5.25 -10.94 -9.04
N LYS A 133 6.46 -10.49 -9.37
CA LYS A 133 7.39 -11.23 -10.24
C LYS A 133 7.94 -12.49 -9.59
N ASN A 134 8.12 -12.48 -8.28
CA ASN A 134 8.70 -13.59 -7.52
C ASN A 134 7.64 -14.46 -6.82
N ASP A 135 6.36 -14.16 -7.04
CA ASP A 135 5.22 -14.86 -6.43
C ASP A 135 5.24 -14.85 -4.89
N MET A 136 5.69 -13.75 -4.30
CA MET A 136 5.76 -13.56 -2.85
C MET A 136 4.45 -12.95 -2.35
N THR A 137 3.73 -13.71 -1.52
CA THR A 137 2.42 -13.30 -0.97
C THR A 137 2.49 -12.89 0.51
N ASP A 138 3.62 -13.15 1.15
CA ASP A 138 3.93 -12.63 2.48
C ASP A 138 4.44 -11.20 2.39
N ILE A 139 4.20 -10.38 3.42
CA ILE A 139 4.77 -9.02 3.46
C ILE A 139 6.28 -9.16 3.69
N PRO A 140 7.15 -8.70 2.77
CA PRO A 140 8.59 -8.85 2.91
C PRO A 140 9.10 -8.12 4.15
N LEU A 141 9.87 -8.82 5.00
CA LEU A 141 10.48 -8.32 6.25
C LEU A 141 11.61 -7.29 6.04
N THR A 142 11.78 -6.74 4.83
CA THR A 142 12.94 -5.90 4.52
C THR A 142 12.73 -4.46 4.93
N ILE A 143 13.34 -4.13 6.09
CA ILE A 143 13.67 -2.82 6.64
C ILE A 143 14.89 -2.25 5.90
#